data_AF-A0A8T4J628-F1
#
_entry.id   AF-A0A8T4J628-F1
#
_cell.length_a   1.000
_cell.length_b   1.000
_cell.length_c   1.000
_cell.angle_alpha   90.00
_cell.angle_beta   90.00
_cell.angle_gamma   90.00
#
_symmetry.space_group_name_H-M   'P 1'
#
loop_
_entity.id
_entity.type
_entity.pdbx_description
1 polymer ?
#
loop_
_entity_poly.entity_id
_entity_poly.type
_entity_poly.pdbx_seq_one_letter_code
_entity_poly.pdbx_strand_id
1 'polypeptide(L)' 'MDAQQSQRTDSGHAPDEDVAPSTPDLGTGTGPGAVRLDELDLSIVHALQINPRVPWAQVGEALGIDPVTAA' A
#
# COMPACT_ATOMS: atom_id res chain seq x y z
N MET A 1 26.94 -41.16 -26.84
CA MET A 1 25.87 -40.14 -26.87
C MET A 1 24.57 -40.92 -26.80
N ASP A 2 23.94 -40.97 -25.64
CA ASP A 2 22.49 -41.11 -25.52
C ASP A 2 22.13 -40.78 -24.08
N ALA A 3 21.43 -39.66 -23.95
CA ALA A 3 20.92 -39.11 -22.71
C ALA A 3 19.58 -39.78 -22.42
N GLN A 4 19.38 -40.25 -21.18
CA GLN A 4 18.05 -40.40 -20.59
C GLN A 4 18.20 -40.58 -19.09
N GLN A 5 18.32 -39.44 -18.43
CA GLN A 5 18.20 -39.28 -17.00
C GLN A 5 16.69 -39.23 -16.69
N SER A 6 16.09 -40.40 -16.47
CA SER A 6 14.66 -40.51 -16.16
C SER A 6 14.46 -40.85 -14.69
N GLN A 7 13.93 -39.85 -13.99
CA GLN A 7 12.98 -39.98 -12.88
C GLN A 7 13.58 -40.21 -11.48
N ARG A 8 13.85 -39.10 -10.79
CA ARG A 8 13.65 -39.02 -9.34
C ARG A 8 12.30 -38.33 -9.12
N THR A 9 11.29 -39.12 -8.80
CA THR A 9 10.02 -38.64 -8.26
C THR A 9 10.09 -38.77 -6.75
N ASP A 10 10.18 -37.67 -6.04
CA ASP A 10 9.72 -37.61 -4.65
C ASP A 10 9.46 -36.16 -4.23
N SER A 11 8.47 -36.01 -3.34
CA SER A 11 8.07 -34.80 -2.64
C SER A 11 7.33 -33.77 -3.52
N GLY A 12 6.07 -33.40 -3.28
CA GLY A 12 5.20 -33.63 -2.12
C GLY A 12 4.27 -32.43 -1.98
N HIS A 13 3.04 -32.68 -1.57
CA HIS A 13 2.17 -31.73 -0.86
C HIS A 13 1.65 -30.48 -1.62
N ALA A 14 0.44 -30.60 -2.17
CA ALA A 14 -0.58 -29.57 -2.02
C ALA A 14 -1.53 -30.03 -0.89
N PRO A 15 -2.33 -29.17 -0.21
CA PRO A 15 -2.58 -27.74 -0.43
C PRO A 15 -2.51 -26.88 0.86
N ASP A 16 -2.34 -25.57 0.71
CA ASP A 16 -3.08 -24.60 1.51
C ASP A 16 -3.44 -23.44 0.56
N GLU A 17 -4.66 -22.94 0.70
CA GLU A 17 -5.16 -21.81 -0.06
C GLU A 17 -4.43 -20.52 0.39
N ASP A 18 -4.86 -19.36 -0.12
CA ASP A 18 -4.54 -18.05 0.48
C ASP A 18 -3.14 -17.51 0.11
N VAL A 19 -2.95 -16.71 -0.93
CA VAL A 19 -3.58 -15.42 -1.23
C VAL A 19 -3.23 -15.12 -2.69
N ALA A 20 -4.21 -14.80 -3.52
CA ALA A 20 -3.94 -14.22 -4.83
C ALA A 20 -3.02 -12.99 -4.67
N PRO A 21 -2.05 -12.75 -5.57
CA PRO A 21 -1.20 -11.57 -5.43
C PRO A 21 -2.09 -10.33 -5.46
N SER A 22 -2.30 -9.70 -4.29
CA SER A 22 -2.95 -8.41 -4.22
C SER A 22 -1.97 -7.38 -4.74
N THR A 23 -1.98 -7.15 -6.05
CA THR A 23 -1.58 -5.86 -6.62
C THR A 23 -2.73 -4.87 -6.40
N PRO A 24 -2.43 -3.71 -5.79
CA PRO A 24 -1.92 -2.56 -6.54
C PRO A 24 -0.59 -2.07 -5.94
N ASP A 25 0.51 -1.98 -6.69
CA ASP A 25 0.82 -1.05 -7.79
C ASP A 25 1.04 0.41 -7.34
N LEU A 26 2.29 0.87 -7.50
CA LEU A 26 2.83 2.24 -7.44
C LEU A 26 2.90 2.96 -6.08
N GLY A 27 3.97 2.71 -5.31
CA GLY A 27 4.28 3.60 -4.18
C GLY A 27 5.57 3.33 -3.42
N THR A 28 6.56 2.65 -4.01
CA THR A 28 7.79 2.33 -3.30
C THR A 28 8.83 3.42 -3.49
N GLY A 29 8.81 4.39 -2.57
CA GLY A 29 10.03 5.10 -2.21
C GLY A 29 11.01 4.09 -1.59
N THR A 30 11.75 3.33 -2.41
CA THR A 30 12.69 2.29 -1.93
C THR A 30 14.06 2.89 -1.58
N GLY A 31 14.07 4.04 -0.90
CA GLY A 31 15.27 4.57 -0.25
C GLY A 31 15.12 4.46 1.27
N PRO A 32 16.20 4.22 2.04
CA PRO A 32 16.16 4.16 3.51
C PRO A 32 15.81 5.50 4.21
N GLY A 33 14.99 6.34 3.58
CA GLY A 33 14.49 7.62 4.10
C GLY A 33 13.27 8.17 3.35
N ALA A 34 12.59 7.38 2.50
CA ALA A 34 11.39 7.85 1.82
C ALA A 34 10.14 7.64 2.70
N VAL A 35 9.53 8.75 3.12
CA VAL A 35 8.23 8.74 3.81
C VAL A 35 7.15 8.37 2.80
N ARG A 36 6.41 7.29 3.07
CA ARG A 36 5.19 6.95 2.32
C ARG A 36 4.03 7.70 2.95
N LEU A 37 3.30 8.45 2.14
CA LEU A 37 2.03 9.05 2.53
C LEU A 37 0.94 7.98 2.40
N ASP A 38 0.08 7.88 3.41
CA ASP A 38 -1.09 7.02 3.37
C ASP A 38 -2.31 7.76 2.79
N GLU A 39 -3.45 7.07 2.72
CA GLU A 39 -4.67 7.64 2.12
C GLU A 39 -5.20 8.87 2.87
N LEU A 40 -4.99 8.92 4.19
CA LEU A 40 -5.40 10.06 5.00
C LEU A 40 -4.52 11.28 4.69
N ASP A 41 -3.21 11.07 4.62
CA ASP A 41 -2.25 12.10 4.25
C ASP A 41 -2.60 12.70 2.87
N LEU A 42 -2.89 11.85 1.89
CA LEU A 42 -3.27 12.27 0.54
C LEU A 42 -4.57 13.05 0.53
N SER A 43 -5.55 12.63 1.34
CA SER A 43 -6.84 13.33 1.49
C SER A 43 -6.67 14.73 2.08
N ILE A 44 -5.79 14.88 3.08
CA ILE A 44 -5.44 16.18 3.66
C ILE A 44 -4.76 17.08 2.62
N VAL A 45 -3.78 16.56 1.89
CA VAL A 45 -3.09 17.29 0.82
C VAL A 45 -4.09 17.72 -0.25
N HIS A 46 -5.03 16.85 -0.63
CA HIS A 46 -6.07 17.17 -1.59
C HIS A 46 -6.98 18.31 -1.12
N ALA A 47 -7.44 18.30 0.13
CA ALA A 47 -8.27 19.37 0.69
C ALA A 47 -7.56 20.74 0.65
N LEU A 48 -6.27 20.77 0.98
CA LEU A 48 -5.46 21.99 0.96
C LEU A 48 -5.15 22.49 -0.45
N GLN A 49 -5.03 21.59 -1.43
CA GLN A 49 -4.88 21.99 -2.83
C GLN A 49 -6.13 22.72 -3.35
N ILE A 50 -7.33 22.32 -2.92
CA ILE A 50 -8.59 22.98 -3.29
C ILE A 50 -8.72 24.34 -2.58
N ASN A 51 -8.47 24.39 -1.27
CA ASN A 51 -8.55 25.61 -0.49
C ASN A 51 -7.36 25.72 0.49
N PRO A 52 -6.29 26.44 0.13
CA PRO A 52 -5.07 26.49 0.94
C PRO A 52 -5.22 27.33 2.21
N ARG A 53 -6.34 28.02 2.41
CA ARG A 53 -6.62 28.85 3.60
C ARG A 53 -7.77 28.32 4.45
N VAL A 54 -8.23 27.10 4.16
CA VAL A 54 -9.23 26.44 4.99
C VAL A 54 -8.69 26.25 6.42
N PRO A 55 -9.47 26.52 7.47
CA PRO A 55 -9.06 26.20 8.83
C PRO A 55 -8.87 24.69 9.01
N TRP A 56 -7.81 24.26 9.71
CA TRP A 56 -7.55 22.84 10.00
C TRP A 56 -8.71 22.11 10.68
N ALA A 57 -9.45 22.81 11.54
CA ALA A 57 -10.68 22.27 12.15
C ALA A 57 -11.70 21.83 11.09
N GLN A 58 -11.85 22.62 10.02
CA GLN A 58 -12.78 22.34 8.94
C GLN A 58 -12.25 21.23 8.00
N VAL A 59 -10.93 21.05 7.89
CA VAL A 59 -10.35 19.88 7.20
C VAL A 59 -10.71 18.60 7.95
N GLY A 60 -10.56 18.59 9.27
CA GLY A 60 -10.93 17.44 10.11
C GLY A 60 -12.41 17.07 9.98
N GLU A 61 -13.30 18.07 10.06
CA GLU A 61 -14.74 17.87 9.83
C GLU A 61 -15.06 17.29 8.45
N ALA A 62 -14.42 17.79 7.38
CA ALA A 62 -14.65 17.32 6.02
C ALA A 62 -14.18 15.87 5.79
N LEU A 63 -13.14 15.44 6.51
CA LEU A 63 -12.57 14.09 6.42
C LEU A 63 -13.14 13.12 7.47
N GLY A 64 -13.98 13.60 8.39
CA GLY A 64 -14.57 12.78 9.46
C GLY A 64 -13.56 12.33 10.52
N ILE A 65 -12.46 13.08 10.70
CA ILE A 65 -11.41 12.80 11.69
C ILE A 65 -11.38 13.87 12.78
N ASP A 66 -10.83 13.52 13.95
CA ASP A 66 -10.58 14.52 14.98
C ASP A 66 -9.58 15.56 14.44
N PRO A 67 -9.87 16.87 14.55
CA PRO A 67 -9.03 17.91 13.95
C PRO A 67 -7.61 17.98 14.54
N VAL A 68 -7.36 17.41 15.71
CA VAL A 68 -5.99 17.25 16.26
C VAL A 68 -5.20 16.21 15.48
N THR A 69 -5.87 15.25 14.83
CA THR A 69 -5.21 14.23 13.98
C THR A 69 -4.68 14.83 12.68
N ALA A 70 -5.21 15.98 12.26
CA ALA A 70 -4.78 16.67 11.04
C ALA A 70 -3.63 17.69 11.27
N ALA A 71 -3.28 17.99 12.52
CA ALA A 71 -2.43 19.13 12.91
C ALA A 71 -0.97 18.75 13.26
#